data_AF-F3C6L4-F1
#
_entry.id   AF-F3C6L4-F1
#
_cell.length_a   1.000
_cell.length_b   1.000
_cell.length_c   1.000
_cell.angle_alpha   90.00
_cell.angle_beta   90.00
_cell.angle_gamma   90.00
#
_symmetry.space_group_name_H-M   'P 1'
#
loop_
_entity.id
_entity.type
_entity.pdbx_description
1 polymer ?
#
loop_
_entity_poly.entity_id
_entity_poly.type
_entity_poly.pdbx_seq_one_letter_code
_entity_poly.pdbx_strand_id
1 'polypeptide(L)'
;MKWFYDLKISTKLITSFLVVLALTAAMGAFAIIQLGQVNQAAQDIKENWMPSMRAASGMRFYAANFRLKENRHIAADSAQEKAQMELEAAEARKQFETRLATYDKLIVSDQDRQMFSAVSASWFAYLKVSDNLFALSRQGQEAEARALLRGESKLHFDEVTNQLQKMVELNDAGATAAGDKGTSLYESARISIIAVLVAALLVGLGLALFIARIISRPLKEAATAAEQLAEGNLNAHIGHGSKDETGMVLNAMRNMVGKLSHIIGEVRNAADNLASASEEVSATAQ
;
A
#
# COMPACT_ATOMS: atom_id res chain seq x y z
N MET A 1 18.74 30.29 13.91
CA MET A 1 18.83 29.09 14.78
C MET A 1 20.24 28.96 15.36
N LYS A 2 20.64 29.72 16.39
CA LYS A 2 21.98 29.55 17.02
C LYS A 2 22.05 28.27 17.89
N TRP A 3 20.92 27.88 18.47
CA TRP A 3 20.81 26.73 19.37
C TRP A 3 21.30 25.41 18.76
N PHE A 4 21.01 25.15 17.47
CA PHE A 4 21.43 23.93 16.79
C PHE A 4 22.95 23.88 16.54
N TYR A 5 23.59 25.03 16.27
CA TYR A 5 25.04 25.10 16.09
C TYR A 5 25.80 24.85 17.39
N ASP A 6 25.19 25.16 18.54
CA ASP A 6 25.79 24.97 19.86
C ASP A 6 25.61 23.53 20.41
N LEU A 7 24.86 22.66 19.72
CA LEU A 7 24.71 21.26 20.10
C LEU A 7 26.00 20.46 19.85
N LYS A 8 26.24 19.45 20.69
CA LYS A 8 27.28 18.44 20.48
C LYS A 8 27.16 17.79 19.10
N ILE A 9 28.29 17.44 18.48
CA ILE A 9 28.35 16.76 17.18
C ILE A 9 27.54 15.46 17.21
N SER A 10 27.66 14.67 18.29
CA SER A 10 26.90 13.43 18.45
C SER A 10 25.39 13.67 18.41
N THR A 11 24.91 14.70 19.11
CA THR A 11 23.49 15.08 19.10
C THR A 11 23.01 15.54 17.72
N LYS A 12 23.83 16.32 17.00
CA LYS A 12 23.52 16.76 15.61
C LYS A 12 23.36 15.57 14.67
N LEU A 13 24.30 14.62 14.73
CA LEU A 13 24.27 13.40 13.92
C LEU A 13 23.07 12.54 14.28
N ILE A 14 22.87 12.20 15.56
CA ILE A 14 21.76 11.37 16.03
C ILE A 14 20.42 11.97 15.63
N THR A 15 20.21 13.28 15.86
CA THR A 15 18.95 13.94 15.51
C THR A 15 18.67 13.84 14.01
N SER A 16 19.68 14.02 13.17
CA SER A 16 19.51 13.98 11.72
C SER A 16 19.27 12.57 11.21
N PHE A 17 19.95 11.57 11.76
CA PHE A 17 19.67 10.17 11.47
C PHE A 17 18.27 9.76 11.96
N LEU A 18 17.84 10.21 13.14
CA LEU A 18 16.50 9.95 13.65
C LEU A 18 15.41 10.54 12.74
N VAL A 19 15.63 11.74 12.17
CA VAL A 19 14.70 12.32 11.19
C VAL A 19 14.61 11.44 9.95
N VAL A 20 15.74 10.98 9.40
CA VAL A 20 15.76 10.10 8.22
C VAL A 20 15.08 8.75 8.52
N LEU A 21 15.36 8.16 9.69
CA LEU A 21 14.72 6.92 10.14
C LEU A 21 13.22 7.08 10.34
N ALA A 22 12.78 8.19 10.95
CA ALA A 22 11.36 8.50 11.12
C ALA A 22 10.63 8.67 9.77
N LEU A 23 11.26 9.37 8.81
CA LEU A 23 10.72 9.49 7.45
C LEU A 23 10.63 8.13 6.75
N THR A 24 11.64 7.28 6.92
CA THR A 24 11.66 5.92 6.35
C THR A 24 10.57 5.06 6.96
N ALA A 25 10.41 5.10 8.28
CA ALA A 25 9.35 4.36 8.99
C ALA A 25 7.95 4.84 8.58
N ALA A 26 7.74 6.15 8.49
CA ALA A 26 6.48 6.73 8.03
C ALA A 26 6.14 6.32 6.60
N MET A 27 7.13 6.35 5.70
CA MET A 27 6.99 5.88 4.32
C MET A 27 6.67 4.39 4.25
N GLY A 28 7.35 3.56 5.04
CA GLY A 28 7.08 2.12 5.12
C GLY A 28 5.67 1.82 5.62
N ALA A 29 5.24 2.48 6.70
CA ALA A 29 3.88 2.35 7.22
C ALA A 29 2.83 2.77 6.17
N PHE A 30 3.04 3.91 5.51
CA PHE A 30 2.17 4.38 4.44
C PHE A 30 2.08 3.39 3.28
N ALA A 31 3.22 2.84 2.83
CA ALA A 31 3.26 1.84 1.76
C ALA A 31 2.50 0.56 2.13
N ILE A 32 2.62 0.08 3.37
CA ILE A 32 1.89 -1.09 3.87
C ILE A 32 0.39 -0.83 3.87
N ILE A 33 -0.06 0.35 4.33
CA ILE A 33 -1.48 0.72 4.33
C ILE A 33 -2.04 0.72 2.91
N GLN A 34 -1.31 1.30 1.95
CA GLN A 34 -1.74 1.33 0.56
C GLN A 34 -1.80 -0.06 -0.09
N LEU A 35 -0.81 -0.92 0.18
CA LEU A 35 -0.84 -2.32 -0.26
C LEU A 35 -2.02 -3.09 0.36
N GLY A 36 -2.39 -2.78 1.60
CA GLY A 36 -3.58 -3.33 2.25
C GLY A 36 -4.87 -2.99 1.49
N GLN A 37 -5.01 -1.77 0.98
CA GLN A 37 -6.18 -1.37 0.19
C GLN A 37 -6.26 -2.09 -1.16
N VAL A 38 -5.12 -2.25 -1.84
CA VAL A 38 -5.04 -3.04 -3.09
C VAL A 38 -5.42 -4.50 -2.82
N ASN A 39 -4.92 -5.07 -1.72
CA ASN A 39 -5.28 -6.43 -1.32
C ASN A 39 -6.77 -6.57 -0.99
N GLN A 40 -7.40 -5.57 -0.36
CA GLN A 40 -8.83 -5.62 -0.07
C GLN A 40 -9.68 -5.74 -1.34
N ALA A 41 -9.36 -4.98 -2.40
CA ALA A 41 -10.06 -5.10 -3.68
C ALA A 41 -9.96 -6.53 -4.27
N ALA A 42 -8.79 -7.17 -4.14
CA ALA A 42 -8.61 -8.55 -4.54
C ALA A 42 -9.40 -9.55 -3.66
N GLN A 43 -9.51 -9.28 -2.35
CA GLN A 43 -10.34 -10.10 -1.46
C GLN A 43 -11.83 -9.96 -1.79
N ASP A 44 -12.32 -8.75 -2.09
CA ASP A 44 -13.72 -8.54 -2.47
C ASP A 44 -14.10 -9.38 -3.70
N ILE A 45 -13.21 -9.44 -4.70
CA ILE A 45 -13.38 -10.32 -5.88
C ILE A 45 -13.40 -11.79 -5.47
N LYS A 46 -12.43 -12.22 -4.65
CA LYS A 46 -12.25 -13.63 -4.27
C LYS A 46 -13.36 -14.15 -3.37
N GLU A 47 -13.81 -13.34 -2.41
CA GLU A 47 -14.69 -13.75 -1.32
C GLU A 47 -16.16 -13.44 -1.63
N ASN A 48 -16.44 -12.47 -2.50
CA ASN A 48 -17.81 -12.11 -2.86
C ASN A 48 -18.10 -12.28 -4.35
N TRP A 49 -17.53 -11.44 -5.22
CA TRP A 49 -17.97 -11.36 -6.62
C TRP A 49 -17.81 -12.68 -7.39
N MET A 50 -16.67 -13.35 -7.26
CA MET A 50 -16.38 -14.60 -7.94
C MET A 50 -17.25 -15.77 -7.42
N PRO A 51 -17.42 -15.97 -6.09
CA PRO A 51 -18.41 -16.90 -5.55
C PRO A 51 -19.86 -16.63 -6.01
N SER A 52 -20.30 -15.37 -6.01
CA SER A 52 -21.66 -14.97 -6.44
C SER A 52 -21.89 -15.27 -7.92
N MET A 53 -20.93 -14.93 -8.79
CA MET A 53 -20.97 -15.25 -10.21
C MET A 53 -21.00 -16.76 -10.47
N ARG A 54 -20.21 -17.54 -9.72
CA ARG A 54 -20.22 -19.02 -9.79
C ARG A 54 -21.56 -19.60 -9.33
N ALA A 55 -22.14 -19.05 -8.27
CA ALA A 55 -23.45 -19.48 -7.78
C ALA A 55 -24.56 -19.17 -8.81
N ALA A 56 -24.60 -17.96 -9.36
CA ALA A 56 -25.57 -17.56 -10.39
C ALA A 56 -25.41 -18.39 -11.68
N SER A 57 -24.19 -18.60 -12.15
CA SER A 57 -23.92 -19.45 -13.31
C SER A 57 -24.27 -20.93 -13.05
N GLY A 58 -24.02 -21.42 -11.83
CA GLY A 58 -24.44 -22.75 -11.40
C GLY A 58 -25.96 -22.91 -11.39
N MET A 59 -26.70 -21.91 -10.88
CA MET A 59 -28.16 -21.90 -10.95
C MET A 59 -28.66 -21.99 -12.40
N ARG A 60 -28.06 -21.25 -13.34
CA ARG A 60 -28.42 -21.35 -14.77
C ARG A 60 -28.19 -22.76 -15.33
N PHE A 61 -27.04 -23.36 -15.02
CA PHE A 61 -26.71 -24.72 -15.44
C PHE A 61 -27.72 -25.73 -14.90
N TYR A 62 -28.03 -25.69 -13.61
CA TYR A 62 -28.94 -26.66 -12.99
C TYR A 62 -30.40 -26.43 -13.38
N ALA A 63 -30.82 -25.19 -13.65
CA ALA A 63 -32.13 -24.92 -14.25
C ALA A 63 -32.24 -25.54 -15.64
N ALA A 64 -31.23 -25.36 -16.51
CA ALA A 64 -31.20 -25.96 -17.83
C ALA A 64 -31.15 -27.49 -17.78
N ASN A 65 -30.39 -28.06 -16.83
CA ASN A 65 -30.33 -29.49 -16.59
C ASN A 65 -31.69 -30.04 -16.15
N PHE A 66 -32.38 -29.36 -15.22
CA PHE A 66 -33.74 -29.71 -14.80
C PHE A 66 -34.69 -29.76 -16.01
N ARG A 67 -34.70 -28.71 -16.84
CA ARG A 67 -35.50 -28.64 -18.07
C ARG A 67 -35.17 -29.76 -19.07
N LEU A 68 -33.91 -30.14 -19.17
CA LEU A 68 -33.49 -31.28 -19.99
C LEU A 68 -34.11 -32.59 -19.46
N LYS A 69 -34.20 -32.77 -18.14
CA LYS A 69 -34.86 -33.95 -17.54
C LYS A 69 -36.36 -33.95 -17.77
N GLU A 70 -37.03 -32.80 -17.74
CA GLU A 70 -38.44 -32.70 -18.15
C GLU A 70 -38.64 -33.19 -19.60
N ASN A 71 -37.78 -32.73 -20.52
CA ASN A 71 -37.83 -33.14 -21.92
C ASN A 71 -37.64 -34.65 -22.09
N ARG A 72 -36.64 -35.23 -21.41
CA ARG A 72 -36.37 -36.67 -21.45
C ARG A 72 -37.46 -37.49 -20.77
N HIS A 73 -38.07 -36.96 -19.72
CA HIS A 73 -39.21 -37.60 -19.04
C HIS A 73 -40.43 -37.72 -19.96
N ILE A 74 -40.69 -36.70 -20.80
CA ILE A 74 -41.76 -36.75 -21.80
C ILE A 74 -41.42 -37.74 -22.93
N ALA A 75 -40.15 -37.87 -23.27
CA ALA A 75 -39.69 -38.75 -24.36
C ALA A 75 -39.40 -40.20 -23.93
N ALA A 76 -39.49 -40.51 -22.64
CA ALA A 76 -39.18 -41.84 -22.10
C ALA A 76 -40.30 -42.86 -22.40
N ASP A 77 -39.90 -44.08 -22.75
CA ASP A 77 -40.81 -45.15 -23.21
C ASP A 77 -41.34 -46.01 -22.06
N SER A 78 -40.66 -46.00 -20.91
CA SER A 78 -41.02 -46.82 -19.75
C SER A 78 -41.22 -46.02 -18.47
N ALA A 79 -42.04 -46.55 -17.57
CA ALA A 79 -42.24 -45.97 -16.23
C ALA A 79 -40.93 -45.92 -15.41
N GLN A 80 -40.02 -46.87 -15.64
CA GLN A 80 -38.72 -46.90 -14.97
C GLN A 80 -37.82 -45.74 -15.45
N GLU A 81 -37.76 -45.48 -16.75
CA GLU A 81 -37.01 -44.33 -17.29
C GLU A 81 -37.62 -43.00 -16.84
N LYS A 82 -38.94 -42.91 -16.78
CA LYS A 82 -39.65 -41.75 -16.23
C LYS A 82 -39.25 -41.50 -14.77
N ALA A 83 -39.33 -42.51 -13.92
CA ALA A 83 -38.88 -42.40 -12.52
C ALA A 83 -37.41 -41.98 -12.39
N GLN A 84 -36.53 -42.49 -13.25
CA GLN A 84 -35.11 -42.08 -13.27
C GLN A 84 -34.93 -40.61 -13.65
N MET A 85 -35.69 -40.09 -14.63
CA MET A 85 -35.63 -38.68 -15.00
C MET A 85 -36.18 -37.76 -13.89
N GLU A 86 -37.20 -38.20 -13.14
CA GLU A 86 -37.69 -37.45 -11.97
C GLU A 86 -36.63 -37.39 -10.85
N LEU A 87 -35.91 -38.48 -10.58
CA LEU A 87 -34.81 -38.50 -9.61
C LEU A 87 -33.68 -37.53 -10.01
N GLU A 88 -33.28 -37.56 -11.28
CA GLU A 88 -32.25 -36.66 -11.81
C GLU A 88 -32.71 -35.19 -11.83
N ALA A 89 -34.00 -34.93 -12.09
CA ALA A 89 -34.58 -33.60 -12.00
C ALA A 89 -34.58 -33.11 -10.54
N ALA A 90 -34.94 -33.96 -9.58
CA ALA A 90 -34.90 -33.62 -8.16
C ALA A 90 -33.47 -33.28 -7.69
N GLU A 91 -32.46 -34.00 -8.16
CA GLU A 91 -31.06 -33.66 -7.88
C GLU A 91 -30.65 -32.33 -8.52
N ALA A 92 -31.03 -32.07 -9.78
CA ALA A 92 -30.77 -30.78 -10.41
C ALA A 92 -31.42 -29.62 -9.65
N ARG A 93 -32.68 -29.79 -9.19
CA ARG A 93 -33.37 -28.83 -8.34
C ARG A 93 -32.64 -28.60 -7.03
N LYS A 94 -32.20 -29.65 -6.35
CA LYS A 94 -31.45 -29.54 -5.09
C LYS A 94 -30.14 -28.78 -5.28
N GLN A 95 -29.43 -29.02 -6.39
CA GLN A 95 -28.20 -28.29 -6.69
C GLN A 95 -28.47 -26.81 -7.00
N PHE A 96 -29.57 -26.50 -7.71
CA PHE A 96 -30.03 -25.12 -7.88
C PHE A 96 -30.27 -24.44 -6.53
N GLU A 97 -31.08 -25.05 -5.67
CA GLU A 97 -31.44 -24.51 -4.35
C GLU A 97 -30.21 -24.36 -3.44
N THR A 98 -29.23 -25.27 -3.55
CA THR A 98 -27.95 -25.14 -2.85
C THR A 98 -27.19 -23.88 -3.30
N ARG A 99 -27.13 -23.61 -4.61
CA ARG A 99 -26.47 -22.41 -5.14
C ARG A 99 -27.25 -21.14 -4.81
N LEU A 100 -28.58 -21.20 -4.79
CA LEU A 100 -29.43 -20.11 -4.32
C LEU A 100 -29.13 -19.77 -2.85
N ALA A 101 -29.05 -20.76 -1.96
CA ALA A 101 -28.70 -20.56 -0.56
C ALA A 101 -27.26 -20.05 -0.35
N THR A 102 -26.32 -20.47 -1.20
CA THR A 102 -24.97 -19.88 -1.21
C THR A 102 -25.02 -18.41 -1.61
N TYR A 103 -25.78 -18.06 -2.64
CA TYR A 103 -25.88 -16.69 -3.12
C TYR A 103 -26.50 -15.75 -2.08
N ASP A 104 -27.53 -16.16 -1.33
CA ASP A 104 -28.19 -15.31 -0.32
C ASP A 104 -27.19 -14.76 0.73
N LYS A 105 -26.14 -15.52 1.04
CA LYS A 105 -25.07 -15.12 1.98
C LYS A 105 -24.08 -14.11 1.39
N LEU A 106 -24.10 -13.91 0.08
CA LEU A 106 -23.15 -13.08 -0.66
C LEU A 106 -23.77 -11.77 -1.15
N ILE A 107 -25.06 -11.54 -0.87
CA ILE A 107 -25.78 -10.34 -1.33
C ILE A 107 -25.11 -9.07 -0.79
N VAL A 108 -24.74 -8.15 -1.69
CA VAL A 108 -23.98 -6.93 -1.36
C VAL A 108 -24.77 -5.63 -1.48
N SER A 109 -25.98 -5.66 -2.05
CA SER A 109 -26.78 -4.45 -2.27
C SER A 109 -28.28 -4.72 -2.29
N ASP A 110 -29.09 -3.67 -2.16
CA ASP A 110 -30.55 -3.76 -2.28
C ASP A 110 -30.99 -4.19 -3.69
N GLN A 111 -30.30 -3.72 -4.73
CA GLN A 111 -30.53 -4.15 -6.11
C GLN A 111 -30.30 -5.66 -6.26
N ASP A 112 -29.21 -6.16 -5.68
CA ASP A 112 -28.87 -7.58 -5.69
C ASP A 112 -29.92 -8.41 -4.91
N ARG A 113 -30.39 -7.90 -3.76
CA ARG A 113 -31.47 -8.55 -3.00
C ARG A 113 -32.78 -8.61 -3.79
N GLN A 114 -33.13 -7.56 -4.53
CA GLN A 114 -34.32 -7.56 -5.40
C GLN A 114 -34.20 -8.59 -6.53
N MET A 115 -33.03 -8.70 -7.17
CA MET A 115 -32.77 -9.72 -8.18
C MET A 115 -32.86 -11.13 -7.61
N PHE A 116 -32.28 -11.35 -6.43
CA PHE A 116 -32.38 -12.62 -5.73
C PHE A 116 -33.85 -13.03 -5.47
N SER A 117 -34.67 -12.11 -4.95
CA SER A 117 -36.09 -12.37 -4.73
C SER A 117 -36.84 -12.68 -6.04
N ALA A 118 -36.52 -11.98 -7.13
CA ALA A 118 -37.11 -12.25 -8.45
C ALA A 118 -36.73 -13.63 -9.01
N VAL A 119 -35.47 -14.05 -8.87
CA VAL A 119 -35.01 -15.40 -9.25
C VAL A 119 -35.72 -16.46 -8.41
N SER A 120 -35.81 -16.28 -7.09
CA SER A 120 -36.48 -17.22 -6.20
C SER A 120 -37.97 -17.39 -6.56
N ALA A 121 -38.68 -16.28 -6.78
CA ALA A 121 -40.09 -16.30 -7.15
C ALA A 121 -40.34 -16.94 -8.53
N SER A 122 -39.53 -16.58 -9.53
CA SER A 122 -39.64 -17.16 -10.89
C SER A 122 -39.31 -18.65 -10.91
N TRP A 123 -38.32 -19.09 -10.11
CA TRP A 123 -37.96 -20.51 -9.99
C TRP A 123 -39.11 -21.32 -9.37
N PHE A 124 -39.74 -20.81 -8.31
CA PHE A 124 -40.89 -21.47 -7.71
C PHE A 124 -42.10 -21.54 -8.66
N ALA A 125 -42.35 -20.48 -9.43
CA ALA A 125 -43.40 -20.46 -10.44
C ALA A 125 -43.13 -21.50 -11.54
N TYR A 126 -41.89 -21.62 -12.01
CA TYR A 126 -41.48 -22.64 -12.98
C TYR A 126 -41.71 -24.05 -12.44
N LEU A 127 -41.25 -24.35 -11.21
CA LEU A 127 -41.41 -25.66 -10.59
C LEU A 127 -42.89 -26.08 -10.45
N LYS A 128 -43.79 -25.14 -10.16
CA LYS A 128 -45.23 -25.43 -10.08
C LYS A 128 -45.79 -25.93 -11.41
N VAL A 129 -45.32 -25.38 -12.54
CA VAL A 129 -45.72 -25.84 -13.88
C VAL A 129 -45.04 -27.18 -14.21
N SER A 130 -43.79 -27.36 -13.78
CA SER A 130 -43.04 -28.61 -13.91
C SER A 130 -43.73 -29.79 -13.22
N ASP A 131 -44.31 -29.61 -12.04
CA ASP A 131 -45.03 -30.67 -11.32
C ASP A 131 -46.22 -31.20 -12.14
N ASN A 132 -46.98 -30.29 -12.78
CA ASN A 132 -48.06 -30.65 -13.68
C ASN A 132 -47.55 -31.37 -14.94
N LEU A 133 -46.41 -30.93 -15.47
CA LEU A 133 -45.77 -31.55 -16.64
C LEU A 133 -45.35 -33.00 -16.35
N PHE A 134 -44.71 -33.26 -15.21
CA PHE A 134 -44.39 -34.63 -14.79
C PHE A 134 -45.65 -35.46 -14.61
N ALA A 135 -46.69 -34.91 -13.99
CA ALA A 135 -47.97 -35.60 -13.79
C ALA A 135 -48.66 -36.01 -15.11
N LEU A 136 -48.70 -35.12 -16.12
CA LEU A 136 -49.24 -35.42 -17.45
C LEU A 136 -48.44 -36.52 -18.14
N SER A 137 -47.10 -36.42 -18.12
CA SER A 137 -46.26 -37.46 -18.73
C SER A 137 -46.41 -38.82 -18.03
N ARG A 138 -46.52 -38.88 -16.70
CA ARG A 138 -46.80 -40.15 -15.98
C ARG A 138 -48.11 -40.80 -16.40
N GLN A 139 -49.11 -40.00 -16.78
CA GLN A 139 -50.42 -40.47 -17.23
C GLN A 139 -50.46 -40.87 -18.72
N GLY A 140 -49.32 -40.81 -19.42
CA GLY A 140 -49.26 -41.09 -20.87
C GLY A 140 -49.85 -39.97 -21.73
N GLN A 141 -50.08 -38.78 -21.16
CA GLN A 141 -50.60 -37.61 -21.86
C GLN A 141 -49.44 -36.79 -22.46
N GLU A 142 -48.63 -37.41 -23.32
CA GLU A 142 -47.41 -36.75 -23.82
C GLU A 142 -47.70 -35.54 -24.72
N ALA A 143 -48.83 -35.53 -25.44
CA ALA A 143 -49.20 -34.41 -26.30
C ALA A 143 -49.47 -33.14 -25.48
N GLU A 144 -50.22 -33.28 -24.39
CA GLU A 144 -50.52 -32.25 -23.42
C GLU A 144 -49.27 -31.81 -22.66
N ALA A 145 -48.42 -32.75 -22.24
CA ALA A 145 -47.14 -32.44 -21.60
C ALA A 145 -46.21 -31.65 -22.54
N ARG A 146 -46.14 -32.00 -23.83
CA ARG A 146 -45.38 -31.26 -24.86
C ARG A 146 -45.98 -29.88 -25.15
N ALA A 147 -47.30 -29.74 -25.10
CA ALA A 147 -47.95 -28.45 -25.24
C ALA A 147 -47.59 -27.53 -24.05
N LEU A 148 -47.66 -28.05 -22.82
CA LEU A 148 -47.30 -27.32 -21.61
C LEU A 148 -45.82 -26.92 -21.59
N LEU A 149 -44.92 -27.84 -21.96
CA LEU A 149 -43.47 -27.63 -22.07
C LEU A 149 -43.10 -26.48 -23.03
N ARG A 150 -43.80 -26.38 -24.17
CA ARG A 150 -43.56 -25.37 -25.21
C ARG A 150 -44.28 -24.04 -24.94
N GLY A 151 -45.35 -24.07 -24.15
CA GLY A 151 -46.13 -22.89 -23.75
C GLY A 151 -45.70 -22.35 -22.39
N GLU A 152 -46.57 -22.49 -21.39
CA GLU A 152 -46.42 -21.90 -20.05
C GLU A 152 -45.08 -22.23 -19.37
N SER A 153 -44.64 -23.50 -19.44
CA SER A 153 -43.35 -23.91 -18.85
C SER A 153 -42.16 -23.21 -19.52
N LYS A 154 -42.23 -22.96 -20.84
CA LYS A 154 -41.19 -22.18 -21.54
C LYS A 154 -41.16 -20.74 -21.06
N LEU A 155 -42.31 -20.09 -20.92
CA LEU A 155 -42.40 -18.71 -20.44
C LEU A 155 -41.76 -18.55 -19.05
N HIS A 156 -42.08 -19.43 -18.11
CA HIS A 156 -41.48 -19.38 -16.77
C HIS A 156 -39.99 -19.69 -16.77
N PHE A 157 -39.53 -20.63 -17.59
CA PHE A 157 -38.11 -20.94 -17.69
C PHE A 157 -37.30 -19.80 -18.31
N ASP A 158 -37.82 -19.17 -19.36
CA ASP A 158 -37.20 -18.01 -19.99
C ASP A 158 -37.11 -16.86 -18.97
N GLU A 159 -38.13 -16.65 -18.13
CA GLU A 159 -38.08 -15.67 -17.05
C GLU A 159 -36.98 -15.98 -16.03
N VAL A 160 -36.90 -17.21 -15.52
CA VAL A 160 -35.83 -17.64 -14.59
C VAL A 160 -34.45 -17.39 -15.19
N THR A 161 -34.23 -17.82 -16.43
CA THR A 161 -32.92 -17.72 -17.08
C THR A 161 -32.53 -16.29 -17.41
N ASN A 162 -33.50 -15.44 -17.77
CA ASN A 162 -33.29 -14.00 -17.97
C ASN A 162 -32.92 -13.29 -16.66
N GLN A 163 -33.62 -13.57 -15.55
CA GLN A 163 -33.30 -13.00 -14.25
C GLN A 163 -31.90 -13.43 -13.78
N LEU A 164 -31.57 -14.71 -13.95
CA LEU A 164 -30.23 -15.22 -13.64
C LEU A 164 -29.14 -14.62 -14.53
N GLN A 165 -29.42 -14.33 -15.81
CA GLN A 165 -28.47 -13.65 -16.69
C GLN A 165 -28.16 -12.25 -16.17
N LYS A 166 -29.17 -11.47 -15.79
CA LYS A 166 -28.98 -10.13 -15.20
C LYS A 166 -28.19 -10.19 -13.89
N MET A 167 -28.42 -11.23 -13.09
CA MET A 167 -27.69 -11.48 -11.84
C MET A 167 -26.21 -11.80 -12.11
N VAL A 168 -25.90 -12.59 -13.16
CA VAL A 168 -24.52 -12.82 -13.61
C VAL A 168 -23.87 -11.51 -14.06
N GLU A 169 -24.56 -10.70 -14.88
CA GLU A 169 -24.06 -9.41 -15.37
C GLU A 169 -23.77 -8.43 -14.24
N LEU A 170 -24.63 -8.37 -13.20
CA LEU A 170 -24.39 -7.54 -12.02
C LEU A 170 -23.07 -7.93 -11.32
N ASN A 171 -22.84 -9.24 -11.13
CA ASN A 171 -21.64 -9.72 -10.44
C ASN A 171 -20.37 -9.55 -11.29
N ASP A 172 -20.47 -9.73 -12.60
CA ASP A 172 -19.38 -9.48 -13.54
C ASP A 172 -18.98 -7.99 -13.53
N ALA A 173 -19.97 -7.09 -13.63
CA ALA A 173 -19.75 -5.65 -13.52
C ALA A 173 -19.15 -5.26 -12.16
N GLY A 174 -19.63 -5.86 -11.06
CA GLY A 174 -19.08 -5.67 -9.72
C GLY A 174 -17.63 -6.14 -9.59
N ALA A 175 -17.30 -7.31 -10.15
CA ALA A 175 -15.94 -7.85 -10.18
C ALA A 175 -14.99 -6.94 -10.98
N THR A 176 -15.40 -6.49 -12.17
CA THR A 176 -14.62 -5.56 -12.99
C THR A 176 -14.42 -4.23 -12.28
N ALA A 177 -15.47 -3.65 -11.68
CA ALA A 177 -15.35 -2.40 -10.92
C ALA A 177 -14.40 -2.53 -9.71
N ALA A 178 -14.42 -3.67 -9.01
CA ALA A 178 -13.48 -3.95 -7.94
C ALA A 178 -12.03 -4.06 -8.47
N GLY A 179 -11.84 -4.70 -9.63
CA GLY A 179 -10.54 -4.79 -10.30
C GLY A 179 -9.99 -3.43 -10.72
N ASP A 180 -10.82 -2.60 -11.36
CA ASP A 180 -10.47 -1.25 -11.79
C ASP A 180 -10.14 -0.34 -10.60
N LYS A 181 -10.92 -0.44 -9.51
CA LYS A 181 -10.63 0.23 -8.25
C LYS A 181 -9.27 -0.21 -7.69
N GLY A 182 -8.97 -1.51 -7.72
CA GLY A 182 -7.67 -2.05 -7.33
C GLY A 182 -6.51 -1.44 -8.13
N THR A 183 -6.66 -1.35 -9.45
CA THR A 183 -5.68 -0.71 -10.34
C THR A 183 -5.50 0.77 -10.03
N SER A 184 -6.59 1.52 -9.83
CA SER A 184 -6.54 2.95 -9.47
C SER A 184 -5.85 3.19 -8.11
N LEU A 185 -6.14 2.34 -7.13
CA LEU A 185 -5.48 2.37 -5.81
C LEU A 185 -3.99 2.09 -5.94
N TYR A 186 -3.60 1.11 -6.77
CA TYR A 186 -2.21 0.81 -7.04
C TYR A 186 -1.46 1.98 -7.67
N GLU A 187 -1.99 2.60 -8.74
CA GLU A 187 -1.33 3.73 -9.38
C GLU A 187 -1.21 4.95 -8.45
N SER A 188 -2.27 5.25 -7.69
CA SER A 188 -2.27 6.33 -6.70
C SER A 188 -1.26 6.08 -5.58
N ALA A 189 -1.18 4.84 -5.08
CA ALA A 189 -0.21 4.41 -4.09
C ALA A 189 1.22 4.54 -4.62
N ARG A 190 1.46 4.08 -5.84
CA ARG A 190 2.77 4.14 -6.50
C ARG A 190 3.27 5.57 -6.65
N ILE A 191 2.43 6.48 -7.16
CA ILE A 191 2.78 7.91 -7.28
C ILE A 191 3.08 8.51 -5.90
N SER A 192 2.25 8.23 -4.90
CA SER A 192 2.43 8.77 -3.54
C SER A 192 3.72 8.25 -2.88
N ILE A 193 4.02 6.96 -3.02
CA ILE A 193 5.26 6.34 -2.51
C ILE A 193 6.48 6.96 -3.19
N ILE A 194 6.46 7.13 -4.52
CA ILE A 194 7.56 7.77 -5.25
C ILE A 194 7.76 9.22 -4.77
N ALA A 195 6.67 9.99 -4.61
CA ALA A 195 6.74 11.37 -4.14
C ALA A 195 7.35 11.47 -2.73
N VAL A 196 6.91 10.62 -1.80
CA VAL A 196 7.45 10.56 -0.43
C VAL A 196 8.92 10.12 -0.44
N LEU A 197 9.28 9.14 -1.27
CA LEU A 197 10.67 8.68 -1.41
C LEU A 197 11.58 9.81 -1.90
N VAL A 198 11.18 10.53 -2.94
CA VAL A 198 11.95 11.67 -3.47
C VAL A 198 12.07 12.77 -2.41
N ALA A 199 10.99 13.09 -1.69
CA ALA A 199 11.03 14.07 -0.62
C ALA A 199 11.97 13.65 0.52
N ALA A 200 11.94 12.39 0.95
CA ALA A 200 12.82 11.84 1.97
C ALA A 200 14.29 11.88 1.54
N LEU A 201 14.59 11.57 0.27
CA LEU A 201 15.94 11.68 -0.30
C LEU A 201 16.44 13.13 -0.31
N LEU A 202 15.60 14.09 -0.72
CA LEU A 202 15.96 15.51 -0.73
C LEU A 202 16.21 16.04 0.68
N VAL A 203 15.38 15.67 1.65
CA VAL A 203 15.57 16.03 3.06
C VAL A 203 16.85 15.39 3.62
N GLY A 204 17.07 14.10 3.36
CA GLY A 204 18.28 13.38 3.79
C GLY A 204 19.54 13.99 3.20
N LEU A 205 19.55 14.28 1.90
CA LEU A 205 20.67 14.96 1.23
C LEU A 205 20.89 16.37 1.78
N GLY A 206 19.82 17.14 2.00
CA GLY A 206 19.87 18.47 2.59
C GLY A 206 20.49 18.45 3.99
N LEU A 207 20.06 17.54 4.86
CA LEU A 207 20.62 17.35 6.21
C LEU A 207 22.08 16.90 6.14
N ALA A 208 22.42 15.95 5.28
CA ALA A 208 23.79 15.48 5.11
C ALA A 208 24.74 16.61 4.68
N LEU A 209 24.37 17.39 3.66
CA LEU A 209 25.16 18.52 3.19
C LEU A 209 25.24 19.64 4.24
N PHE A 210 24.16 19.89 4.97
CA PHE A 210 24.13 20.86 6.05
C PHE A 210 25.10 20.48 7.17
N ILE A 211 25.00 19.26 7.71
CA ILE A 211 25.88 18.78 8.78
C ILE A 211 27.34 18.72 8.32
N ALA A 212 27.60 18.21 7.13
CA ALA A 212 28.95 18.18 6.57
C ALA A 212 29.56 19.59 6.53
N ARG A 213 28.78 20.61 6.15
CA ARG A 213 29.27 22.00 6.14
C ARG A 213 29.51 22.55 7.54
N ILE A 214 28.64 22.29 8.52
CA ILE A 214 28.80 22.86 9.87
C ILE A 214 29.97 22.22 10.64
N ILE A 215 30.32 20.97 10.33
CA ILE A 215 31.43 20.27 10.97
C ILE A 215 32.74 20.53 10.21
N SER A 216 32.75 20.34 8.88
CA SER A 216 34.00 20.40 8.12
C SER A 216 34.59 21.81 8.00
N ARG A 217 33.77 22.87 8.04
CA ARG A 217 34.27 24.25 7.96
C ARG A 217 35.13 24.65 9.17
N PRO A 218 34.64 24.57 10.43
CA PRO A 218 35.45 24.86 11.61
C PRO A 218 36.70 23.99 11.74
N LEU A 219 36.61 22.71 11.39
CA LEU A 219 37.77 21.81 11.43
C LEU A 219 38.81 22.18 10.38
N LYS A 220 38.40 22.60 9.18
CA LYS A 220 39.31 23.10 8.15
C LYS A 220 39.99 24.40 8.60
N GLU A 221 39.25 25.30 9.23
CA GLU A 221 39.80 26.55 9.78
C GLU A 221 40.82 26.27 10.89
N ALA A 222 40.52 25.35 11.81
CA ALA A 222 41.47 24.92 12.85
C ALA A 222 42.73 24.29 12.24
N ALA A 223 42.59 23.47 11.20
CA ALA A 223 43.73 22.88 10.49
C ALA A 223 44.60 23.95 9.82
N THR A 224 44.00 24.90 9.11
CA THR A 224 44.74 26.02 8.49
C THR A 224 45.45 26.89 9.53
N ALA A 225 44.82 27.15 10.68
CA ALA A 225 45.47 27.91 11.75
C ALA A 225 46.68 27.16 12.36
N ALA A 226 46.58 25.84 12.51
CA ALA A 226 47.68 25.01 12.98
C ALA A 226 48.85 24.99 11.97
N GLU A 227 48.55 24.95 10.67
CA GLU A 227 49.54 25.02 9.59
C GLU A 227 50.28 26.37 9.59
N GLN A 228 49.55 27.49 9.67
CA GLN A 228 50.15 28.82 9.80
C GLN A 228 51.03 28.96 11.05
N LEU A 229 50.59 28.38 12.17
CA LEU A 229 51.37 28.36 13.40
C LEU A 229 52.68 27.57 13.23
N ALA A 230 52.64 26.41 12.55
CA ALA A 230 53.82 25.60 12.27
C ALA A 230 54.84 26.34 11.38
N GLU A 231 54.37 27.23 10.51
CA GLU A 231 55.21 28.13 9.69
C GLU A 231 55.72 29.36 10.46
N GLY A 232 55.37 29.52 11.73
CA GLY A 232 55.78 30.65 12.57
C GLY A 232 54.91 31.90 12.42
N ASN A 233 53.79 31.83 11.71
CA ASN A 233 52.86 32.95 11.57
C ASN A 233 51.91 33.04 12.78
N LEU A 234 52.24 33.91 13.73
CA LEU A 234 51.44 34.16 14.95
C LEU A 234 50.33 35.20 14.78
N ASN A 235 50.16 35.76 13.57
CA ASN A 235 49.11 36.73 13.24
C ASN A 235 47.87 36.08 12.61
N ALA A 236 47.77 34.75 12.65
CA ALA A 236 46.62 34.01 12.14
C ALA A 236 45.31 34.44 12.80
N HIS A 237 44.33 34.88 12.00
CA HIS A 237 43.00 35.20 12.51
C HIS A 237 42.16 33.92 12.64
N ILE A 238 41.83 33.54 13.87
CA ILE A 238 40.97 32.40 14.18
C ILE A 238 39.59 32.91 14.58
N GLY A 239 38.56 32.56 13.81
CA GLY A 239 37.17 32.92 14.04
C GLY A 239 36.57 32.34 15.33
N HIS A 240 35.47 32.92 15.81
CA HIS A 240 34.82 32.45 17.04
C HIS A 240 34.16 31.08 16.82
N GLY A 241 34.63 30.09 17.58
CA GLY A 241 34.04 28.76 17.59
C GLY A 241 32.63 28.76 18.18
N SER A 242 31.81 27.79 17.74
CA SER A 242 30.53 27.49 18.39
C SER A 242 30.75 26.88 19.79
N LYS A 243 29.68 26.56 20.53
CA LYS A 243 29.82 25.86 21.83
C LYS A 243 30.01 24.33 21.71
N ASP A 244 30.01 23.80 20.50
CA ASP A 244 30.23 22.37 20.24
C ASP A 244 31.71 21.97 20.24
N GLU A 245 31.99 20.67 20.04
CA GLU A 245 33.34 20.14 20.02
C GLU A 245 34.23 20.79 18.95
N THR A 246 33.68 21.19 17.79
CA THR A 246 34.47 21.89 16.76
C THR A 246 34.86 23.30 17.19
N GLY A 247 33.96 24.00 17.89
CA GLY A 247 34.24 25.31 18.45
C GLY A 247 35.17 25.27 19.65
N MET A 248 35.13 24.19 20.45
CA MET A 248 36.13 23.93 21.49
C MET A 248 37.54 23.81 20.90
N VAL A 249 37.70 23.12 19.77
CA VAL A 249 39.00 23.01 19.06
C VAL A 249 39.45 24.38 18.54
N LEU A 250 38.58 25.15 17.88
CA LEU A 250 38.92 26.50 17.40
C LEU A 250 39.33 27.43 18.56
N ASN A 251 38.59 27.40 19.67
CA ASN A 251 38.91 28.23 20.84
C ASN A 251 40.23 27.80 21.49
N ALA A 252 40.54 26.49 21.54
CA ALA A 252 41.81 26.00 22.02
C ALA A 252 42.99 26.45 21.12
N MET A 253 42.83 26.40 19.80
CA MET A 253 43.82 26.90 18.85
C MET A 253 44.06 28.42 19.01
N ARG A 254 42.99 29.20 19.17
CA ARG A 254 43.10 30.64 19.47
C ARG A 254 43.88 30.92 20.74
N ASN A 255 43.59 30.20 21.82
CA ASN A 255 44.30 30.36 23.09
C ASN A 255 45.78 29.98 22.94
N MET A 256 46.10 28.97 22.14
CA MET A 256 47.48 28.56 21.86
C MET A 256 48.25 29.64 21.09
N VAL A 257 47.68 30.17 20.00
CA VAL A 257 48.29 31.27 19.23
C VAL A 257 48.51 32.50 20.10
N GLY A 258 47.52 32.87 20.91
CA GLY A 258 47.62 34.01 21.84
C GLY A 258 48.75 33.84 22.87
N LYS A 259 48.88 32.63 23.47
CA LYS A 259 49.97 32.34 24.41
C LYS A 259 51.35 32.35 23.74
N LEU A 260 51.48 31.76 22.55
CA LEU A 260 52.76 31.76 21.82
C LEU A 260 53.16 33.16 21.35
N SER A 261 52.21 33.96 20.87
CA SER A 261 52.42 35.37 20.53
C SER A 261 52.91 36.17 21.74
N HIS A 262 52.31 35.96 22.92
CA HIS A 262 52.74 36.59 24.16
C HIS A 262 54.16 36.18 24.56
N ILE A 263 54.47 34.88 24.56
CA ILE A 263 55.81 34.36 24.89
C ILE A 263 56.88 34.91 23.94
N ILE A 264 56.61 34.95 22.62
CA ILE A 264 57.54 35.51 21.64
C ILE A 264 57.72 37.02 21.85
N GLY A 265 56.65 37.73 22.25
CA GLY A 265 56.73 39.14 22.66
C GLY A 265 57.62 39.35 23.90
N GLU A 266 57.46 38.52 24.92
CA GLU A 266 58.31 38.55 26.12
C GLU A 266 59.78 38.25 25.80
N VAL A 267 60.05 37.25 24.95
CA VAL A 267 61.41 36.91 24.50
C VAL A 267 62.04 38.07 23.72
N ARG A 268 61.28 38.73 22.82
CA ARG A 268 61.77 39.93 22.11
C ARG A 268 62.08 41.07 23.08
N ASN A 269 61.16 41.39 24.00
CA ASN A 269 61.39 42.44 24.98
C ASN A 269 62.61 42.13 25.88
N ALA A 270 62.78 40.87 26.29
CA ALA A 270 63.95 40.44 27.06
C ALA A 270 65.25 40.54 26.25
N ALA A 271 65.23 40.19 24.96
CA ALA A 271 66.36 40.33 24.05
C ALA A 271 66.72 41.81 23.81
N ASP A 272 65.73 42.69 23.62
CA ASP A 272 65.94 44.13 23.47
C ASP A 272 66.54 44.74 24.75
N ASN A 273 66.00 44.38 25.93
CA ASN A 273 66.56 44.80 27.21
C ASN A 273 68.01 44.31 27.41
N LEU A 274 68.31 43.07 27.01
CA LEU A 274 69.66 42.50 27.09
C LEU A 274 70.62 43.19 26.11
N ALA A 275 70.16 43.51 24.90
CA ALA A 275 70.94 44.25 23.90
C ALA A 275 71.27 45.65 24.42
N SER A 276 70.28 46.38 24.94
CA SER A 276 70.50 47.71 25.55
C SER A 276 71.45 47.65 26.75
N ALA A 277 71.30 46.65 27.64
CA ALA A 277 72.23 46.47 28.76
C ALA A 277 73.65 46.12 28.27
N SER A 278 73.78 45.34 27.19
CA SER A 278 75.08 45.01 26.60
C SER A 278 75.75 46.23 25.95
N GLU A 279 74.97 47.11 25.31
CA GLU A 279 75.46 48.39 24.79
C GLU A 279 75.93 49.32 25.91
N GLU A 280 75.17 49.41 27.02
CA GLU A 280 75.56 50.20 28.19
C GLU A 280 76.86 49.68 28.82
N VAL A 281 76.98 48.35 29.01
CA VAL A 281 78.23 47.73 29.49
C VAL A 281 79.38 47.99 28.52
N SER A 282 79.17 47.82 27.22
CA SER A 282 80.20 48.09 26.20
C SER A 282 80.64 49.56 26.19
N ALA A 283 79.72 50.50 26.43
CA ALA A 283 80.02 51.93 26.52
C ALA A 283 80.83 52.27 27.79
N THR A 284 80.62 51.55 28.89
CA THR A 284 81.39 51.73 30.13
C THR A 284 82.74 51.00 30.17
N ALA A 285 82.97 50.04 29.25
CA ALA A 285 84.20 49.25 29.18
C ALA A 285 85.27 49.81 28.22
N GLN A 286 84.95 50.89 27.48
CA GLN A 286 85.90 51.69 26.69
C GLN A 286 86.45 52.86 27.52
#